data_AF-A0A075V7F1-F1
#
_entry.id   AF-A0A075V7F1-F1
#
_cell.length_a   1.000
_cell.length_b   1.000
_cell.length_c   1.000
_cell.angle_alpha   90.00
_cell.angle_beta   90.00
_cell.angle_gamma   90.00
#
_symmetry.space_group_name_H-M   'P 1'
#
loop_
_entity.id
_entity.type
_entity.pdbx_description
1 polymer ?
#
loop_
_entity_poly.entity_id
_entity_poly.type
_entity_poly.pdbx_seq_one_letter_code
_entity_poly.pdbx_strand_id
1 'polypeptide(L)'
;MDVRAWLVRRTPIRPLIVTTLGGTNVRLAAERVARIHGWRPALSPADANLLVVAGPDDPAMTPFLDSMWQQIPVPRARIHLGVPEAVEAGLASSADQVRSTEGQPEAEISPPHEEHRTPMPHHDQMAMSHDHGGHAGHDMGGMEMPGGIPMADRAPDRDELKLDQLTVPLGPGLPAWPSGLLIRAKLQGDVIQEAAVDVLGNPPAGTEPFWADVRRHPARRLDSCVRLLTVAGWEDAAITAARLRDDILADKDVESAVARWVRRVRRSRTLRWSLSGLGILNGPKWTDRPEEGDAYDRLMRRLSPTPTKHDPAAILDALPRLLAGAEFATARLIVASLDPDLERLRVAHG
;
A
#
# COMPACT_ATOMS: atom_id res chain seq x y z
N MET A 1 11.26 -35.27 -16.30
CA MET A 1 11.29 -34.28 -15.20
C MET A 1 10.14 -33.33 -15.42
N ASP A 2 9.28 -33.14 -14.41
CA ASP A 2 8.24 -32.12 -14.50
C ASP A 2 8.87 -30.74 -14.26
N VAL A 3 9.07 -30.01 -15.35
CA VAL A 3 9.63 -28.65 -15.33
C VAL A 3 8.75 -27.70 -14.50
N ARG A 4 7.43 -27.95 -14.44
CA ARG A 4 6.48 -27.14 -13.66
C ARG A 4 6.73 -27.33 -12.16
N ALA A 5 6.73 -28.57 -11.68
CA ALA A 5 7.06 -28.85 -10.28
C ALA A 5 8.45 -28.33 -9.89
N TRP A 6 9.42 -28.37 -10.80
CA TRP A 6 10.76 -27.82 -10.55
C TRP A 6 10.76 -26.29 -10.42
N LEU A 7 10.03 -25.58 -11.29
CA LEU A 7 9.92 -24.12 -11.24
C LEU A 7 9.19 -23.66 -9.98
N VAL A 8 8.05 -24.28 -9.66
CA VAL A 8 7.25 -23.96 -8.45
C VAL A 8 8.08 -24.12 -7.17
N ARG A 9 8.87 -25.20 -7.06
CA ARG A 9 9.77 -25.43 -5.90
C ARG A 9 10.87 -24.37 -5.76
N ARG A 10 11.21 -23.67 -6.84
CA ARG A 10 12.25 -22.62 -6.86
C ARG A 10 11.70 -21.20 -6.89
N THR A 11 10.38 -21.04 -6.85
CA THR A 11 9.75 -19.72 -6.85
C THR A 11 10.24 -18.90 -5.65
N PRO A 12 10.77 -17.68 -5.88
CA PRO A 12 11.13 -16.78 -4.79
C PRO A 12 9.87 -16.31 -4.06
N ILE A 13 9.89 -16.32 -2.73
CA ILE A 13 8.76 -15.83 -1.95
C ILE A 13 8.74 -14.30 -1.98
N ARG A 14 7.55 -13.76 -2.28
CA ARG A 14 7.26 -12.34 -2.44
C ARG A 14 6.07 -12.01 -1.54
N PRO A 15 6.31 -11.77 -0.23
CA PRO A 15 5.23 -11.53 0.70
C PRO A 15 4.65 -10.12 0.52
N LEU A 16 3.32 -10.01 0.41
CA LEU A 16 2.58 -8.76 0.58
C LEU A 16 2.06 -8.73 2.01
N ILE A 17 2.62 -7.85 2.84
CA ILE A 17 2.25 -7.73 4.27
C ILE A 17 1.22 -6.61 4.43
N VAL A 18 0.03 -6.97 4.89
CA VAL A 18 -1.08 -6.06 5.20
C VAL A 18 -1.29 -6.07 6.70
N THR A 19 -1.30 -4.89 7.33
CA THR A 19 -1.37 -4.77 8.79
C THR A 19 -2.73 -4.25 9.22
N THR A 20 -3.46 -5.03 10.02
CA THR A 20 -4.69 -4.56 10.66
C THR A 20 -4.34 -3.71 11.88
N LEU A 21 -5.31 -2.91 12.33
CA LEU A 21 -5.10 -2.02 13.47
C LEU A 21 -4.84 -2.85 14.75
N GLY A 22 -3.73 -2.60 15.44
CA GLY A 22 -3.26 -3.43 16.57
C GLY A 22 -2.26 -4.54 16.17
N GLY A 23 -2.00 -4.73 14.87
CA GLY A 23 -1.08 -5.74 14.34
C GLY A 23 0.38 -5.33 14.23
N THR A 24 0.76 -4.17 14.79
CA THR A 24 2.10 -3.61 14.58
C THR A 24 3.23 -4.56 14.99
N ASN A 25 3.12 -5.24 16.14
CA ASN A 25 4.11 -6.24 16.59
C ASN A 25 4.26 -7.40 15.60
N VAL A 26 3.15 -7.93 15.10
CA VAL A 26 3.11 -9.03 14.12
C VAL A 26 3.74 -8.58 12.80
N ARG A 27 3.41 -7.38 12.31
CA ARG A 27 4.01 -6.81 11.10
C ARG A 27 5.53 -6.73 11.23
N LEU A 28 6.01 -6.17 12.35
CA LEU A 28 7.45 -6.01 12.59
C LEU A 28 8.18 -7.35 12.60
N ALA A 29 7.60 -8.37 13.24
CA ALA A 29 8.12 -9.74 13.23
C ALA A 29 8.11 -10.33 11.81
N ALA A 30 7.03 -10.17 11.05
CA ALA A 30 6.91 -10.70 9.68
C ALA A 30 7.93 -10.05 8.73
N GLU A 31 8.09 -8.74 8.80
CA GLU A 31 9.12 -8.01 8.07
C GLU A 31 10.54 -8.49 8.43
N ARG A 32 10.79 -8.77 9.72
CA ARG A 32 12.09 -9.27 10.19
C ARG A 32 12.38 -10.66 9.64
N VAL A 33 11.41 -11.59 9.73
CA VAL A 33 11.54 -12.95 9.19
C VAL A 33 11.76 -12.91 7.68
N ALA A 34 10.98 -12.11 6.94
CA ALA A 34 11.18 -11.92 5.50
C ALA A 34 12.61 -11.44 5.18
N ARG A 35 13.13 -10.46 5.93
CA ARG A 35 14.52 -9.99 5.76
C ARG A 35 15.57 -11.07 6.06
N ILE A 36 15.39 -11.87 7.11
CA ILE A 36 16.32 -12.95 7.48
C ILE A 36 16.39 -13.99 6.37
N HIS A 37 15.26 -14.34 5.76
CA HIS A 37 15.20 -15.26 4.63
C HIS A 37 15.57 -14.62 3.27
N GLY A 38 15.91 -13.33 3.24
CA GLY A 38 16.22 -12.60 2.01
C GLY A 38 15.04 -12.43 1.06
N TRP A 39 13.81 -12.58 1.55
CA TRP A 39 12.60 -12.38 0.77
C TRP A 39 12.39 -10.88 0.53
N ARG A 40 12.03 -10.54 -0.70
CA ARG A 40 11.70 -9.16 -1.08
C ARG A 40 10.19 -8.98 -0.98
N PRO A 41 9.70 -8.09 -0.10
CA PRO A 41 8.27 -7.81 -0.04
C PRO A 41 7.73 -7.33 -1.40
N ALA A 42 6.54 -7.78 -1.75
CA ALA A 42 5.87 -7.39 -2.99
C ALA A 42 5.39 -5.93 -2.90
N LEU A 43 5.41 -5.22 -4.03
CA LEU A 43 4.92 -3.84 -4.11
C LEU A 43 3.46 -3.71 -4.55
N SER A 44 2.89 -4.81 -5.04
CA SER A 44 1.50 -4.92 -5.47
C SER A 44 1.02 -6.36 -5.35
N PRO A 45 -0.31 -6.62 -5.33
CA PRO A 45 -0.85 -7.97 -5.37
C PRO A 45 -0.33 -8.81 -6.55
N ALA A 46 -0.19 -8.21 -7.73
CA ALA A 46 0.29 -8.91 -8.93
C ALA A 46 1.74 -9.41 -8.85
N ASP A 47 2.58 -8.80 -7.98
CA ASP A 47 3.96 -9.22 -7.73
C ASP A 47 4.08 -10.17 -6.52
N ALA A 48 2.98 -10.41 -5.81
CA ALA A 48 2.97 -11.24 -4.62
C ALA A 48 2.69 -12.71 -4.95
N ASN A 49 3.15 -13.60 -4.08
CA ASN A 49 2.69 -15.00 -4.02
C ASN A 49 2.32 -15.43 -2.59
N LEU A 50 2.49 -14.54 -1.61
CA LEU A 50 2.13 -14.79 -0.23
C LEU A 50 1.45 -13.55 0.34
N LEU A 51 0.15 -13.62 0.64
CA LEU A 51 -0.57 -12.57 1.36
C LEU A 51 -0.47 -12.82 2.86
N VAL A 52 0.16 -11.90 3.59
CA VAL A 52 0.33 -11.97 5.05
C VAL A 52 -0.54 -10.90 5.70
N VAL A 53 -1.57 -11.33 6.43
CA VAL A 53 -2.40 -10.44 7.25
C VAL A 53 -1.85 -10.44 8.66
N ALA A 54 -1.34 -9.29 9.11
CA ALA A 54 -0.68 -9.11 10.40
C ALA A 54 -1.57 -8.33 11.36
N GLY A 55 -2.06 -8.99 12.41
CA GLY A 55 -2.86 -8.40 13.47
C GLY A 55 -4.19 -9.10 13.72
N PRO A 56 -5.05 -8.54 14.59
CA PRO A 56 -6.35 -9.13 14.90
C PRO A 56 -7.28 -9.21 13.68
N ASP A 57 -8.28 -10.08 13.77
CA ASP A 57 -9.36 -10.17 12.79
C ASP A 57 -10.13 -8.85 12.74
N ASP A 58 -10.31 -8.33 11.53
CA ASP A 58 -11.03 -7.08 11.27
C ASP A 58 -12.01 -7.27 10.12
N PRO A 59 -13.32 -7.42 10.40
CA PRO A 59 -14.34 -7.56 9.37
C PRO A 59 -14.38 -6.40 8.37
N ALA A 60 -13.97 -5.19 8.77
CA ALA A 60 -13.93 -4.05 7.86
C ALA A 60 -12.81 -4.18 6.80
N MET A 61 -11.81 -5.01 7.08
CA MET A 61 -10.67 -5.29 6.20
C MET A 61 -11.00 -6.37 5.15
N THR A 62 -11.96 -7.26 5.43
CA THR A 62 -12.26 -8.45 4.62
C THR A 62 -12.48 -8.14 3.12
N PRO A 63 -13.31 -7.16 2.72
CA PRO A 63 -13.53 -6.86 1.29
C PRO A 63 -12.24 -6.46 0.57
N PHE A 64 -11.34 -5.75 1.25
CA PHE A 64 -10.05 -5.33 0.69
C PHE A 64 -9.09 -6.51 0.57
N LEU A 65 -9.05 -7.39 1.57
CA LEU A 65 -8.21 -8.60 1.55
C LEU A 65 -8.64 -9.55 0.45
N ASP A 66 -9.94 -9.74 0.26
CA ASP A 66 -10.48 -10.63 -0.76
C ASP A 66 -10.20 -10.06 -2.16
N SER A 67 -10.40 -8.76 -2.37
CA SER A 67 -10.03 -8.10 -3.64
C SER A 67 -8.54 -8.21 -3.96
N MET A 68 -7.66 -8.03 -2.96
CA MET A 68 -6.22 -8.25 -3.15
C MET A 68 -5.91 -9.71 -3.46
N TRP A 69 -6.50 -10.66 -2.73
CA TRP A 69 -6.29 -12.08 -2.95
C TRP A 69 -6.61 -12.50 -4.38
N GLN A 70 -7.71 -11.99 -4.96
CA GLN A 70 -8.07 -12.28 -6.35
C GLN A 70 -7.04 -11.78 -7.37
N GLN A 71 -6.30 -10.71 -7.06
CA GLN A 71 -5.27 -10.14 -7.94
C GLN A 71 -3.90 -10.83 -7.81
N ILE A 72 -3.70 -11.65 -6.77
CA ILE A 72 -2.46 -12.40 -6.58
C ILE A 72 -2.45 -13.60 -7.53
N PRO A 73 -1.43 -13.77 -8.38
CA PRO A 73 -1.35 -14.90 -9.29
C PRO A 73 -0.99 -16.21 -8.57
N VAL A 74 -1.45 -17.33 -9.11
CA VAL A 74 -0.96 -18.67 -8.71
C VAL A 74 0.48 -18.90 -9.18
N PRO A 75 1.36 -19.58 -8.41
CA PRO A 75 1.10 -20.18 -7.11
C PRO A 75 1.02 -19.15 -5.97
N ARG A 76 -0.05 -19.23 -5.16
CA ARG A 76 -0.33 -18.29 -4.05
C ARG A 76 -0.69 -18.97 -2.74
N ALA A 77 -0.36 -18.33 -1.62
CA ALA A 77 -0.84 -18.70 -0.28
C ALA A 77 -1.30 -17.44 0.50
N ARG A 78 -2.25 -17.61 1.41
CA ARG A 78 -2.74 -16.56 2.32
C ARG A 78 -2.61 -17.05 3.75
N ILE A 79 -2.07 -16.21 4.62
CA ILE A 79 -1.97 -16.49 6.05
C ILE A 79 -2.42 -15.28 6.87
N HIS A 80 -3.12 -15.57 7.97
CA HIS A 80 -3.48 -14.59 8.99
C HIS A 80 -2.70 -14.90 10.27
N LEU A 81 -1.97 -13.91 10.78
CA LEU A 81 -1.15 -14.00 11.98
C LEU A 81 -1.64 -12.99 13.01
N GLY A 82 -2.14 -13.47 14.15
CA GLY A 82 -2.62 -12.63 15.25
C GLY A 82 -1.56 -12.30 16.30
N VAL A 83 -0.51 -13.12 16.40
CA VAL A 83 0.53 -13.01 17.44
C VAL A 83 1.94 -13.17 16.85
N PRO A 84 2.96 -12.47 17.39
CA PRO A 84 4.30 -12.46 16.84
C PRO A 84 5.01 -13.83 16.91
N GLU A 85 4.68 -14.67 17.89
CA GLU A 85 5.28 -16.00 18.09
C GLU A 85 4.91 -16.99 16.98
N ALA A 86 3.74 -16.80 16.34
CA ALA A 86 3.27 -17.64 15.24
C ALA A 86 3.92 -17.29 13.89
N VAL A 87 4.62 -16.14 13.80
CA VAL A 87 5.07 -15.57 12.53
C VAL A 87 6.09 -16.46 11.82
N GLU A 88 7.10 -16.93 12.52
CA GLU A 88 8.19 -17.70 11.91
C GLU A 88 7.68 -19.03 11.33
N ALA A 89 6.95 -19.81 12.14
CA ALA A 89 6.35 -21.07 11.70
C ALA A 89 5.29 -20.86 10.61
N GLY A 90 4.46 -19.83 10.73
CA GLY A 90 3.41 -19.54 9.75
C GLY A 90 3.96 -19.13 8.38
N LEU A 91 4.99 -18.28 8.36
CA LEU A 91 5.64 -17.87 7.12
C LEU A 91 6.41 -19.03 6.46
N ALA A 92 7.07 -19.88 7.24
CA ALA A 92 7.73 -21.08 6.71
C ALA A 92 6.72 -22.05 6.06
N SER A 93 5.63 -22.39 6.79
CA SER A 93 4.57 -23.26 6.28
C SER A 93 3.91 -22.71 5.01
N SER A 94 3.63 -21.40 4.98
CA SER A 94 3.01 -20.77 3.80
C SER A 94 3.97 -20.70 2.62
N ALA A 95 5.27 -20.50 2.86
CA ALA A 95 6.28 -20.56 1.80
C ALA A 95 6.40 -21.96 1.20
N ASP A 96 6.27 -23.00 2.02
CA ASP A 96 6.24 -24.38 1.55
C ASP A 96 4.97 -24.67 0.74
N GLN A 97 3.82 -24.10 1.13
CA GLN A 97 2.57 -24.17 0.34
C GLN A 97 2.69 -23.46 -1.02
N VAL A 98 3.35 -22.30 -1.10
CA VAL A 98 3.61 -21.64 -2.41
C VAL A 98 4.50 -22.51 -3.30
N ARG A 99 5.39 -23.30 -2.69
CA ARG A 99 6.32 -24.20 -3.38
C ARG A 99 5.78 -25.60 -3.58
N SER A 100 4.58 -25.90 -3.09
CA SER A 100 3.89 -27.17 -3.33
C SER A 100 3.10 -27.12 -4.62
N THR A 101 3.06 -28.26 -5.31
CA THR A 101 2.20 -28.47 -6.49
C THR A 101 0.80 -28.94 -6.11
N GLU A 102 0.63 -29.46 -4.89
CA GLU A 102 -0.63 -29.89 -4.31
C GLU A 102 -1.35 -28.66 -3.70
N GLY A 103 -2.57 -28.36 -4.18
CA GLY A 103 -3.43 -27.30 -3.64
C GLY A 103 -3.66 -26.07 -4.53
N GLN A 104 -3.07 -26.01 -5.72
CA GLN A 104 -3.38 -24.98 -6.71
C GLN A 104 -4.66 -25.37 -7.49
N PRO A 105 -5.67 -24.51 -7.64
CA PRO A 105 -6.82 -24.83 -8.48
C PRO A 105 -6.36 -25.02 -9.94
N GLU A 106 -6.46 -26.25 -10.45
CA GLU A 106 -6.08 -26.64 -11.83
C GLU A 106 -6.73 -25.75 -12.91
N ALA A 107 -7.88 -25.15 -12.60
CA ALA A 107 -8.69 -24.35 -13.52
C ALA A 107 -8.16 -22.92 -13.78
N GLU A 108 -7.33 -22.33 -12.90
CA GLU A 108 -6.80 -20.96 -13.11
C GLU A 108 -5.51 -20.94 -13.97
N ILE A 109 -4.92 -22.10 -14.27
CA ILE A 109 -3.59 -22.23 -14.90
C ILE A 109 -3.67 -22.56 -16.40
N SER A 110 -4.87 -22.84 -16.93
CA SER A 110 -5.07 -23.03 -18.37
C SER A 110 -5.50 -21.71 -19.03
N PRO A 111 -4.88 -21.28 -20.16
CA PRO A 111 -5.41 -20.14 -20.91
C PRO A 111 -6.85 -20.47 -21.34
N PRO A 112 -7.79 -19.51 -21.32
CA PRO A 112 -9.16 -19.77 -21.73
C PRO A 112 -9.16 -20.15 -23.21
N HIS A 113 -9.32 -21.44 -23.50
CA HIS A 113 -9.74 -21.90 -24.82
C HIS A 113 -11.22 -21.55 -24.98
N GLU A 114 -11.49 -20.39 -25.57
CA GLU A 114 -12.83 -20.07 -26.10
C GLU A 114 -13.14 -21.01 -27.27
N GLU A 115 -13.74 -22.16 -26.99
CA GLU A 115 -14.47 -22.93 -28.00
C GLU A 115 -15.86 -22.31 -28.19
N HIS A 116 -15.93 -21.22 -28.95
CA HIS A 116 -17.20 -20.76 -29.51
C HIS A 116 -17.55 -21.65 -30.71
N ARG A 117 -18.23 -22.76 -30.47
CA ARG A 117 -18.87 -23.57 -31.52
C ARG A 117 -20.36 -23.67 -31.28
N THR A 118 -21.09 -22.69 -31.79
CA THR A 118 -22.50 -22.83 -32.17
C THR A 118 -22.56 -23.01 -33.69
N PRO A 119 -23.17 -24.08 -34.22
CA PRO A 119 -23.34 -24.26 -35.66
C PRO A 119 -24.53 -23.41 -36.15
N MET A 120 -24.25 -22.47 -37.06
CA MET A 120 -25.28 -21.73 -37.81
C MET A 120 -25.89 -22.64 -38.89
N PRO A 121 -27.23 -22.65 -39.07
CA PRO A 121 -27.85 -23.27 -40.23
C PRO A 121 -27.79 -22.33 -41.45
N HIS A 122 -27.51 -22.92 -42.60
CA HIS A 122 -27.50 -22.28 -43.91
C HIS A 122 -28.87 -21.69 -44.28
N HIS A 123 -28.88 -20.44 -44.79
CA HIS A 123 -29.86 -20.00 -45.78
C HIS A 123 -29.20 -19.07 -46.81
N ASP A 124 -29.21 -19.53 -48.05
CA ASP A 124 -28.98 -18.76 -49.27
C ASP A 124 -30.04 -17.67 -49.42
N GLN A 125 -29.64 -16.47 -49.85
CA GLN A 125 -30.13 -15.85 -51.09
C GLN A 125 -29.57 -14.43 -51.34
N MET A 126 -28.97 -14.32 -52.54
CA MET A 126 -29.10 -13.24 -53.53
C MET A 126 -28.56 -11.83 -53.27
N ALA A 127 -27.72 -11.41 -54.22
CA ALA A 127 -27.12 -10.11 -54.43
C ALA A 127 -28.13 -8.99 -54.73
N MET A 128 -27.79 -7.77 -54.29
CA MET A 128 -28.11 -6.53 -55.01
C MET A 128 -26.99 -5.49 -54.82
N SER A 129 -26.69 -4.79 -55.92
CA SER A 129 -25.71 -3.74 -56.13
C SER A 129 -26.22 -2.34 -55.73
N HIS A 130 -25.33 -1.34 -55.89
CA HIS A 130 -25.54 0.13 -55.83
C HIS A 130 -25.34 0.73 -54.43
N ASP A 131 -24.79 1.93 -54.22
CA ASP A 131 -24.17 2.99 -55.04
C ASP A 131 -23.53 3.98 -54.03
N HIS A 132 -22.55 4.76 -54.49
CA HIS A 132 -21.86 5.79 -53.70
C HIS A 132 -22.67 7.10 -53.70
N GLY A 133 -23.10 7.57 -52.52
CA GLY A 133 -23.68 8.91 -52.35
C GLY A 133 -23.66 9.33 -50.89
N GLY A 134 -23.02 10.46 -50.58
CA GLY A 134 -22.69 10.87 -49.21
C GLY A 134 -23.78 11.59 -48.44
N HIS A 135 -23.57 11.68 -47.11
CA HIS A 135 -24.20 12.63 -46.18
C HIS A 135 -23.19 12.86 -45.04
N ALA A 136 -22.70 14.09 -44.83
CA ALA A 136 -23.32 15.14 -44.00
C ALA A 136 -23.36 14.75 -42.51
N GLY A 137 -22.84 15.65 -41.67
CA GLY A 137 -22.46 15.39 -40.29
C GLY A 137 -23.56 14.82 -39.40
N HIS A 138 -23.19 13.80 -38.63
CA HIS A 138 -23.99 13.32 -37.52
C HIS A 138 -23.18 13.41 -36.23
N ASP A 139 -23.78 14.16 -35.32
CA ASP A 139 -23.56 14.26 -33.89
C ASP A 139 -23.35 12.85 -33.28
N MET A 140 -22.17 12.61 -32.71
CA MET A 140 -21.80 11.34 -32.07
C MET A 140 -22.18 11.35 -30.57
N GLY A 141 -23.35 11.90 -30.25
CA GLY A 141 -23.91 11.88 -28.90
C GLY A 141 -24.77 10.64 -28.68
N GLY A 142 -24.16 9.51 -28.31
CA GLY A 142 -24.92 8.37 -27.80
C GLY A 142 -24.56 6.98 -28.33
N MET A 143 -23.29 6.70 -28.62
CA MET A 143 -22.88 5.30 -28.76
C MET A 143 -22.69 4.67 -27.38
N GLU A 144 -23.73 3.97 -26.93
CA GLU A 144 -23.62 2.98 -25.85
C GLU A 144 -22.62 1.90 -26.27
N MET A 145 -21.59 1.69 -25.46
CA MET A 145 -20.54 0.72 -25.74
C MET A 145 -21.07 -0.71 -25.49
N PRO A 146 -20.57 -1.71 -26.24
CA PRO A 146 -20.89 -3.11 -25.97
C PRO A 146 -20.48 -3.47 -24.55
N GLY A 147 -21.45 -3.83 -23.70
CA GLY A 147 -21.20 -4.32 -22.34
C GLY A 147 -21.89 -3.55 -21.20
N GLY A 148 -22.59 -2.43 -21.47
CA GLY A 148 -23.41 -1.75 -20.46
C GLY A 148 -22.63 -1.19 -19.25
N ILE A 149 -21.31 -1.08 -19.36
CA ILE A 149 -20.48 -0.45 -18.35
C ILE A 149 -20.52 1.06 -18.62
N PRO A 150 -21.06 1.88 -17.70
CA PRO A 150 -21.08 3.33 -17.88
C PRO A 150 -19.64 3.84 -17.97
N MET A 151 -19.42 4.75 -18.92
CA MET A 151 -18.15 5.47 -19.04
C MET A 151 -17.84 6.19 -17.73
N ALA A 152 -16.57 6.23 -17.34
CA ALA A 152 -16.13 7.05 -16.22
C ALA A 152 -16.42 8.54 -16.49
N ASP A 153 -16.83 9.27 -15.46
CA ASP A 153 -17.08 10.71 -15.57
C ASP A 153 -15.80 11.46 -15.95
N ARG A 154 -15.93 12.52 -16.75
CA ARG A 154 -14.80 13.32 -17.25
C ARG A 154 -14.83 14.73 -16.66
N ALA A 155 -13.69 15.24 -16.22
CA ALA A 155 -13.53 16.64 -15.81
C ALA A 155 -12.41 17.34 -16.59
N PRO A 156 -12.40 18.69 -16.64
CA PRO A 156 -11.32 19.45 -17.26
C PRO A 156 -9.99 19.18 -16.54
N ASP A 157 -8.94 18.84 -17.27
CA ASP A 157 -7.56 18.74 -16.77
C ASP A 157 -6.80 20.09 -16.89
N ARG A 158 -5.60 20.18 -16.31
CA ARG A 158 -4.68 21.33 -16.35
C ARG A 158 -4.33 21.79 -17.77
N ASP A 159 -4.44 20.91 -18.75
CA ASP A 159 -4.14 21.14 -20.17
C ASP A 159 -5.40 21.15 -21.05
N GLU A 160 -6.59 21.29 -20.44
CA GLU A 160 -7.90 21.28 -21.11
C GLU A 160 -8.31 19.92 -21.73
N LEU A 161 -7.51 18.86 -21.53
CA LEU A 161 -7.91 17.50 -21.92
C LEU A 161 -8.91 16.92 -20.92
N LYS A 162 -9.93 16.21 -21.41
CA LYS A 162 -10.91 15.50 -20.58
C LYS A 162 -10.37 14.11 -20.27
N LEU A 163 -9.80 13.91 -19.09
CA LEU A 163 -9.40 12.60 -18.59
C LEU A 163 -10.53 11.96 -17.77
N ASP A 164 -10.58 10.63 -17.79
CA ASP A 164 -11.52 9.84 -17.01
C ASP A 164 -11.19 9.95 -15.51
N GLN A 165 -12.22 10.14 -14.68
CA GLN A 165 -12.10 10.18 -13.23
C GLN A 165 -12.34 8.80 -12.61
N LEU A 166 -11.39 8.34 -11.81
CA LEU A 166 -11.46 7.05 -11.13
C LEU A 166 -11.51 7.25 -9.62
N THR A 167 -12.50 6.67 -8.96
CA THR A 167 -12.51 6.59 -7.49
C THR A 167 -11.73 5.36 -7.06
N VAL A 168 -10.56 5.57 -6.45
CA VAL A 168 -9.62 4.51 -6.06
C VAL A 168 -9.40 4.53 -4.55
N PRO A 169 -9.54 3.39 -3.86
CA PRO A 169 -9.13 3.27 -2.46
C PRO A 169 -7.61 3.18 -2.37
N LEU A 170 -6.98 4.11 -1.66
CA LEU A 170 -5.57 4.07 -1.29
C LEU A 170 -5.43 3.49 0.12
N GLY A 171 -4.70 2.39 0.22
CA GLY A 171 -4.74 1.52 1.40
C GLY A 171 -5.94 0.58 1.37
N PRO A 172 -6.07 -0.32 2.35
CA PRO A 172 -5.15 -0.57 3.47
C PRO A 172 -3.93 -1.44 3.10
N GLY A 173 -3.91 -2.04 1.90
CA GLY A 173 -2.86 -2.97 1.47
C GLY A 173 -1.67 -2.37 0.72
N LEU A 174 -1.54 -1.03 0.69
CA LEU A 174 -0.40 -0.39 0.04
C LEU A 174 0.89 -0.64 0.85
N PRO A 175 2.03 -0.94 0.19
CA PRO A 175 3.31 -1.08 0.89
C PRO A 175 3.70 0.20 1.62
N ALA A 176 4.34 0.07 2.79
CA ALA A 176 4.78 1.20 3.61
C ALA A 176 3.66 2.22 3.95
N TRP A 177 2.42 1.74 4.04
CA TRP A 177 1.24 2.53 4.38
C TRP A 177 0.90 2.44 5.88
N PRO A 178 0.35 3.51 6.50
CA PRO A 178 -0.10 3.46 7.89
C PRO A 178 -1.21 2.43 8.09
N SER A 179 -1.12 1.63 9.16
CA SER A 179 -2.13 0.62 9.48
C SER A 179 -3.48 1.26 9.79
N GLY A 180 -4.55 0.72 9.20
CA GLY A 180 -5.91 1.23 9.36
C GLY A 180 -6.24 2.50 8.56
N LEU A 181 -5.30 3.13 7.84
CA LEU A 181 -5.61 4.31 7.04
C LEU A 181 -6.23 3.91 5.70
N LEU A 182 -7.41 4.45 5.39
CA LEU A 182 -8.03 4.36 4.07
C LEU A 182 -8.24 5.76 3.53
N ILE A 183 -7.84 5.99 2.28
CA ILE A 183 -8.11 7.24 1.58
C ILE A 183 -8.90 6.92 0.32
N ARG A 184 -10.14 7.39 0.22
CA ARG A 184 -10.93 7.34 -1.00
C ARG A 184 -10.55 8.54 -1.85
N ALA A 185 -9.72 8.31 -2.86
CA ALA A 185 -9.22 9.36 -3.75
C ALA A 185 -9.99 9.33 -5.08
N LYS A 186 -10.38 10.50 -5.58
CA LYS A 186 -10.76 10.67 -6.99
C LYS A 186 -9.50 11.06 -7.77
N LEU A 187 -9.05 10.16 -8.63
CA LEU A 187 -7.88 10.34 -9.48
C LEU A 187 -8.31 10.78 -10.88
N GLN A 188 -7.54 11.70 -11.44
CA GLN A 188 -7.59 12.05 -12.86
C GLN A 188 -6.16 11.94 -13.39
N GLY A 189 -5.89 10.90 -14.18
CA GLY A 189 -4.52 10.46 -14.43
C GLY A 189 -3.85 10.00 -13.12
N ASP A 190 -2.73 10.60 -12.76
CA ASP A 190 -2.03 10.38 -11.49
C ASP A 190 -2.31 11.46 -10.43
N VAL A 191 -3.10 12.49 -10.75
CA VAL A 191 -3.42 13.60 -9.85
C VAL A 191 -4.67 13.31 -9.03
N ILE A 192 -4.58 13.50 -7.72
CA ILE A 192 -5.72 13.43 -6.80
C ILE A 192 -6.52 14.72 -6.89
N GLN A 193 -7.76 14.64 -7.36
CA GLN A 193 -8.69 15.78 -7.42
C GLN A 193 -9.36 16.01 -6.07
N GLU A 194 -9.83 14.92 -5.46
CA GLU A 194 -10.49 14.92 -4.15
C GLU A 194 -10.00 13.73 -3.32
N ALA A 195 -9.93 13.91 -2.01
CA ALA A 195 -9.58 12.85 -1.07
C ALA A 195 -10.50 12.88 0.15
N ALA A 196 -11.12 11.75 0.46
CA ALA A 196 -11.79 11.51 1.73
C ALA A 196 -10.99 10.51 2.55
N VAL A 197 -10.92 10.70 3.87
CA VAL A 197 -10.08 9.90 4.76
C VAL A 197 -10.96 9.15 5.75
N ASP A 198 -10.69 7.86 5.91
CA ASP A 198 -11.35 6.99 6.87
C ASP A 198 -10.31 6.18 7.64
N VAL A 199 -10.74 5.69 8.80
CA VAL A 199 -9.94 4.77 9.63
C VAL A 199 -10.65 3.43 9.69
N LEU A 200 -10.04 2.42 9.09
CA LEU A 200 -10.44 1.02 9.15
C LEU A 200 -9.93 0.36 10.43
N GLY A 201 -10.72 -0.59 10.90
CA GLY A 201 -10.41 -1.40 12.07
C GLY A 201 -10.80 -0.76 13.38
N ASN A 202 -11.19 -1.64 14.30
CA ASN A 202 -11.36 -1.33 15.70
C ASN A 202 -10.58 -2.40 16.48
N PRO A 203 -9.50 -2.02 17.20
CA PRO A 203 -8.75 -3.01 17.95
C PRO A 203 -9.66 -3.60 19.06
N PRO A 204 -9.47 -4.86 19.46
CA PRO A 204 -10.22 -5.44 20.57
C PRO A 204 -10.09 -4.58 21.83
N ALA A 205 -11.18 -4.46 22.59
CA ALA A 205 -11.20 -3.68 23.82
C ALA A 205 -10.06 -4.13 24.78
N GLY A 206 -9.35 -3.16 25.36
CA GLY A 206 -8.21 -3.42 26.24
C GLY A 206 -6.88 -3.69 25.53
N THR A 207 -6.83 -3.68 24.19
CA THR A 207 -5.57 -3.76 23.45
C THR A 207 -4.82 -2.43 23.56
N GLU A 208 -3.70 -2.42 24.28
CA GLU A 208 -2.84 -1.23 24.33
C GLU A 208 -2.13 -1.02 22.98
N PRO A 209 -2.03 0.24 22.49
CA PRO A 209 -1.31 0.55 21.26
C PRO A 209 0.15 0.10 21.38
N PHE A 210 0.70 -0.53 20.33
CA PHE A 210 2.04 -1.12 20.42
C PHE A 210 3.13 -0.08 20.78
N TRP A 211 2.96 1.14 20.26
CA TRP A 211 3.85 2.27 20.49
C TRP A 211 3.47 3.15 21.70
N ALA A 212 2.57 2.69 22.58
CA ALA A 212 2.24 3.42 23.80
C ALA A 212 3.44 3.50 24.76
N ASP A 213 4.21 2.41 24.88
CA ASP A 213 5.41 2.34 25.72
C ASP A 213 6.50 3.31 25.24
N VAL A 214 6.89 4.24 26.12
CA VAL A 214 7.92 5.26 25.89
C VAL A 214 9.28 4.64 25.57
N ARG A 215 9.58 3.45 26.12
CA ARG A 215 10.83 2.72 25.84
C ARG A 215 10.96 2.35 24.36
N ARG A 216 9.83 2.20 23.65
CA ARG A 216 9.78 1.87 22.22
C ARG A 216 9.80 3.09 21.29
N HIS A 217 9.76 4.32 21.81
CA HIS A 217 9.75 5.53 20.98
C HIS A 217 10.95 5.66 20.03
N PRO A 218 12.20 5.29 20.42
CA PRO A 218 13.32 5.28 19.47
C PRO A 218 13.09 4.34 18.28
N ALA A 219 12.59 3.13 18.54
CA ALA A 219 12.23 2.16 17.50
C ALA A 219 11.07 2.67 16.63
N ARG A 220 10.04 3.30 17.22
CA ARG A 220 8.94 3.93 16.48
C ARG A 220 9.44 4.97 15.48
N ARG A 221 10.35 5.86 15.90
CA ARG A 221 10.92 6.89 14.99
C ARG A 221 11.63 6.26 13.80
N LEU A 222 12.40 5.19 14.04
CA LEU A 222 13.04 4.43 12.96
C LEU A 222 12.00 3.77 12.07
N ASP A 223 10.95 3.17 12.61
CA ASP A 223 9.86 2.57 11.84
C ASP A 223 9.14 3.57 10.92
N SER A 224 8.85 4.77 11.42
CA SER A 224 8.34 5.87 10.61
C SER A 224 9.33 6.31 9.51
N CYS A 225 10.64 6.26 9.78
CA CYS A 225 11.67 6.49 8.76
C CYS A 225 11.73 5.35 7.73
N VAL A 226 11.55 4.09 8.14
CA VAL A 226 11.49 2.94 7.22
C VAL A 226 10.39 3.17 6.19
N ARG A 227 9.19 3.55 6.63
CA ARG A 227 8.06 3.81 5.70
C ARG A 227 8.40 4.93 4.71
N LEU A 228 8.82 6.09 5.20
CA LEU A 228 9.16 7.23 4.33
C LEU A 228 10.30 6.92 3.36
N LEU A 229 11.39 6.31 3.83
CA LEU A 229 12.55 5.99 2.99
C LEU A 229 12.25 4.89 1.97
N THR A 230 11.33 3.97 2.28
CA THR A 230 10.83 2.98 1.33
C THR A 230 10.07 3.66 0.19
N VAL A 231 9.14 4.58 0.52
CA VAL A 231 8.37 5.33 -0.49
C VAL A 231 9.28 6.27 -1.30
N ALA A 232 10.29 6.88 -0.66
CA ALA A 232 11.29 7.72 -1.33
C ALA A 232 12.29 6.92 -2.19
N GLY A 233 12.18 5.58 -2.25
CA GLY A 233 13.04 4.73 -3.08
C GLY A 233 14.46 4.52 -2.55
N TRP A 234 14.75 4.86 -1.28
CA TRP A 234 16.07 4.66 -0.68
C TRP A 234 16.15 3.37 0.14
N GLU A 235 16.03 2.24 -0.55
CA GLU A 235 15.87 0.90 0.04
C GLU A 235 16.97 0.54 1.05
N ASP A 236 18.25 0.79 0.73
CA ASP A 236 19.38 0.51 1.64
C ASP A 236 19.25 1.26 2.98
N ALA A 237 18.82 2.53 2.95
CA ALA A 237 18.63 3.33 4.16
C ALA A 237 17.42 2.86 4.96
N ALA A 238 16.33 2.46 4.29
CA ALA A 238 15.14 1.88 4.91
C ALA A 238 15.44 0.53 5.58
N ILE A 239 16.14 -0.39 4.89
CA ILE A 239 16.55 -1.68 5.44
C ILE A 239 17.46 -1.49 6.66
N THR A 240 18.42 -0.57 6.59
CA THR A 240 19.30 -0.26 7.73
C THR A 240 18.50 0.26 8.91
N ALA A 241 17.55 1.16 8.68
CA ALA A 241 16.67 1.67 9.74
C ALA A 241 15.81 0.56 10.38
N ALA A 242 15.28 -0.37 9.56
CA ALA A 242 14.49 -1.50 10.04
C ALA A 242 15.32 -2.45 10.91
N ARG A 243 16.59 -2.71 10.55
CA ARG A 243 17.50 -3.51 11.38
C ARG A 243 17.79 -2.83 12.72
N LEU A 244 18.13 -1.53 12.70
CA LEU A 244 18.37 -0.76 13.92
C LEU A 244 17.13 -0.71 14.83
N ARG A 245 15.93 -0.56 14.23
CA ARG A 245 14.65 -0.65 14.96
C ARG A 245 14.50 -1.99 15.66
N ASP A 246 14.72 -3.09 14.95
CA ASP A 246 14.59 -4.44 15.50
C ASP A 246 15.62 -4.70 16.60
N ASP A 247 16.85 -4.20 16.44
CA ASP A 247 17.90 -4.31 17.45
C ASP A 247 17.57 -3.52 18.72
N ILE A 248 16.98 -2.32 18.60
CA ILE A 248 16.46 -1.55 19.75
C ILE A 248 15.34 -2.33 20.46
N LEU A 249 14.41 -2.91 19.70
CA LEU A 249 13.31 -3.71 20.28
C LEU A 249 13.81 -5.00 20.95
N ALA A 250 15.03 -5.45 20.62
CA ALA A 250 15.72 -6.56 21.25
C ALA A 250 16.72 -6.11 22.34
N ASP A 251 16.60 -4.87 22.82
CA ASP A 251 17.43 -4.27 23.87
C ASP A 251 18.95 -4.30 23.60
N LYS A 252 19.35 -4.24 22.32
CA LYS A 252 20.76 -4.16 21.93
C LYS A 252 21.26 -2.71 21.92
N ASP A 253 22.51 -2.52 22.30
CA ASP A 253 23.17 -1.22 22.15
C ASP A 253 23.54 -0.96 20.67
N VAL A 254 22.87 0.04 20.08
CA VAL A 254 23.07 0.47 18.69
C VAL A 254 23.29 1.97 18.56
N GLU A 255 23.61 2.68 19.65
CA GLU A 255 23.66 4.15 19.66
C GLU A 255 24.59 4.72 18.57
N SER A 256 25.81 4.16 18.48
CA SER A 256 26.81 4.59 17.50
C SER A 256 26.39 4.29 16.05
N ALA A 257 25.67 3.18 15.83
CA ALA A 257 25.17 2.78 14.52
C ALA A 257 24.01 3.68 14.08
N VAL A 258 23.09 4.01 14.98
CA VAL A 258 22.02 5.00 14.77
C VAL A 258 22.63 6.36 14.44
N ALA A 259 23.60 6.85 15.21
CA ALA A 259 24.25 8.14 14.94
C ALA A 259 24.95 8.18 13.57
N ARG A 260 25.53 7.07 13.12
CA ARG A 260 26.13 6.95 11.77
C ARG A 260 25.05 6.99 10.68
N TRP A 261 23.96 6.24 10.87
CA TRP A 261 22.84 6.21 9.94
C TRP A 261 22.15 7.59 9.84
N VAL A 262 21.89 8.26 10.96
CA VAL A 262 21.32 9.62 11.00
C VAL A 262 22.19 10.60 10.21
N ARG A 263 23.52 10.56 10.39
CA ARG A 263 24.44 11.43 9.62
C ARG A 263 24.37 11.17 8.12
N ARG A 264 24.24 9.90 7.70
CA ARG A 264 24.07 9.54 6.29
C ARG A 264 22.78 10.12 5.71
N VAL A 265 21.66 9.98 6.42
CA VAL A 265 20.36 10.51 5.98
C VAL A 265 20.40 12.05 5.89
N ARG A 266 20.92 12.73 6.91
CA ARG A 266 21.04 14.21 6.95
C ARG A 266 21.89 14.80 5.83
N ARG A 267 22.86 14.03 5.31
CA ARG A 267 23.77 14.47 4.23
C ARG A 267 23.20 14.25 2.82
N SER A 268 22.05 13.59 2.69
CA SER A 268 21.47 13.28 1.38
C SER A 268 20.82 14.51 0.76
N ARG A 269 21.46 15.06 -0.27
CA ARG A 269 20.90 16.18 -1.05
C ARG A 269 19.72 15.74 -1.90
N THR A 270 19.76 14.53 -2.46
CA THR A 270 18.65 13.97 -3.25
C THR A 270 17.40 13.84 -2.40
N LEU A 271 17.53 13.30 -1.18
CA LEU A 271 16.38 13.16 -0.27
C LEU A 271 15.81 14.53 0.12
N ARG A 272 16.70 15.49 0.43
CA ARG A 272 16.28 16.87 0.70
C ARG A 272 15.49 17.45 -0.47
N TRP A 273 16.03 17.36 -1.68
CA TRP A 273 15.37 17.87 -2.87
C TRP A 273 14.02 17.18 -3.14
N SER A 274 13.93 15.86 -2.96
CA SER A 274 12.70 15.10 -3.20
C SER A 274 11.59 15.34 -2.17
N LEU A 275 11.94 15.75 -0.94
CA LEU A 275 10.98 15.90 0.16
C LEU A 275 10.64 17.36 0.46
N SER A 276 11.48 18.30 0.03
CA SER A 276 11.27 19.72 0.26
C SER A 276 10.02 20.21 -0.47
N GLY A 277 9.22 21.03 0.21
CA GLY A 277 7.98 21.59 -0.29
C GLY A 277 6.79 20.63 -0.33
N LEU A 278 6.94 19.37 0.09
CA LEU A 278 5.85 18.39 0.08
C LEU A 278 5.02 18.43 1.37
N GLY A 279 3.69 18.53 1.22
CA GLY A 279 2.75 18.42 2.34
C GLY A 279 2.99 19.46 3.42
N ILE A 280 3.07 20.73 3.01
CA ILE A 280 3.41 21.87 3.86
C ILE A 280 2.28 22.14 4.89
N LEU A 281 2.61 22.10 6.18
CA LEU A 281 1.70 22.40 7.28
C LEU A 281 2.18 23.62 8.07
N ASN A 282 1.51 24.76 7.88
CA ASN A 282 1.95 26.06 8.42
C ASN A 282 0.81 26.76 9.16
N GLY A 283 1.18 27.77 9.95
CA GLY A 283 0.25 28.68 10.61
C GLY A 283 -0.03 28.31 12.06
N PRO A 284 -0.86 29.10 12.77
CA PRO A 284 -0.98 29.02 14.23
C PRO A 284 -1.41 27.65 14.77
N LYS A 285 -2.15 26.86 13.98
CA LYS A 285 -2.54 25.48 14.34
C LYS A 285 -1.33 24.55 14.44
N TRP A 286 -0.28 24.79 13.65
CA TRP A 286 0.86 23.89 13.47
C TRP A 286 2.15 24.39 14.12
N THR A 287 2.22 25.65 14.53
CA THR A 287 3.41 26.22 15.19
C THR A 287 3.86 25.35 16.36
N ASP A 288 5.16 25.03 16.40
CA ASP A 288 5.82 24.19 17.39
C ASP A 288 5.32 22.74 17.44
N ARG A 289 4.47 22.31 16.50
CA ARG A 289 4.04 20.92 16.37
C ARG A 289 5.06 20.11 15.57
N PRO A 290 5.22 18.80 15.87
CA PRO A 290 6.14 17.97 15.11
C PRO A 290 5.78 17.80 13.63
N GLU A 291 4.54 18.09 13.24
CA GLU A 291 4.05 18.05 11.87
C GLU A 291 4.40 19.30 11.02
N GLU A 292 4.81 20.42 11.64
CA GLU A 292 5.00 21.74 11.00
C GLU A 292 5.98 21.77 9.81
N GLY A 293 5.69 22.50 8.74
CA GLY A 293 6.57 22.58 7.58
C GLY A 293 6.39 21.39 6.63
N ASP A 294 7.44 21.04 5.90
CA ASP A 294 7.36 20.04 4.83
C ASP A 294 7.78 18.62 5.26
N ALA A 295 7.76 17.67 4.32
CA ALA A 295 8.15 16.28 4.57
C ALA A 295 9.62 16.13 5.00
N TYR A 296 10.51 17.01 4.55
CA TYR A 296 11.91 17.01 4.96
C TYR A 296 12.06 17.55 6.39
N ASP A 297 11.36 18.62 6.75
CA ASP A 297 11.36 19.16 8.12
C ASP A 297 10.87 18.11 9.13
N ARG A 298 9.78 17.40 8.78
CA ARG A 298 9.26 16.28 9.58
C ARG A 298 10.30 15.17 9.75
N LEU A 299 11.00 14.79 8.67
CA LEU A 299 12.09 13.81 8.75
C LEU A 299 13.22 14.31 9.66
N MET A 300 13.67 15.56 9.53
CA MET A 300 14.76 16.11 10.35
C MET A 300 14.41 16.13 11.84
N ARG A 301 13.17 16.48 12.20
CA ARG A 301 12.68 16.41 13.58
C ARG A 301 12.61 14.97 14.09
N ARG A 302 12.17 14.02 13.26
CA ARG A 302 12.13 12.58 13.60
C ARG A 302 13.51 11.96 13.83
N LEU A 303 14.54 12.47 13.16
CA LEU A 303 15.93 12.07 13.40
C LEU A 303 16.53 12.69 14.68
N SER A 304 15.81 13.58 15.36
CA SER A 304 16.20 14.09 16.68
C SER A 304 15.83 13.08 17.78
N PRO A 305 16.66 12.90 18.82
CA PRO A 305 16.31 12.07 19.96
C PRO A 305 15.19 12.65 20.82
N THR A 306 14.80 13.92 20.61
CA THR A 306 13.73 14.59 21.34
C THR A 306 12.39 13.86 21.14
N PRO A 307 11.68 13.47 22.22
CA PRO A 307 10.34 12.94 22.12
C PRO A 307 9.41 14.01 21.54
N THR A 308 8.58 13.62 20.60
CA THR A 308 7.56 14.50 20.01
C THR A 308 6.19 13.86 20.19
N LYS A 309 5.23 14.67 20.65
CA LYS A 309 3.84 14.22 20.80
C LYS A 309 3.10 14.54 19.51
N HIS A 310 2.79 13.49 18.76
CA HIS A 310 1.96 13.59 17.56
C HIS A 310 0.48 13.66 17.92
N ASP A 311 -0.27 14.36 17.07
CA ASP A 311 -1.73 14.46 17.13
C ASP A 311 -2.33 13.82 15.87
N PRO A 312 -2.66 12.52 15.90
CA PRO A 312 -3.12 11.83 14.72
C PRO A 312 -4.46 12.38 14.19
N ALA A 313 -5.34 12.92 15.05
CA ALA A 313 -6.60 13.50 14.62
C ALA A 313 -6.37 14.76 13.77
N ALA A 314 -5.48 15.66 14.23
CA ALA A 314 -5.11 16.83 13.45
C ALA A 314 -4.47 16.47 12.11
N ILE A 315 -3.69 15.37 12.06
CA ILE A 315 -3.13 14.84 10.80
C ILE A 315 -4.25 14.41 9.85
N LEU A 316 -5.21 13.60 10.33
CA LEU A 316 -6.33 13.12 9.52
C LEU A 316 -7.16 14.28 8.95
N ASP A 317 -7.46 15.30 9.77
CA ASP A 317 -8.18 16.50 9.32
C ASP A 317 -7.46 17.25 8.20
N ALA A 318 -6.12 17.21 8.18
CA ALA A 318 -5.32 17.94 7.23
C ALA A 318 -5.11 17.20 5.90
N LEU A 319 -5.15 15.85 5.93
CA LEU A 319 -4.84 15.00 4.78
C LEU A 319 -5.67 15.33 3.53
N PRO A 320 -7.01 15.47 3.57
CA PRO A 320 -7.80 15.80 2.37
C PRO A 320 -7.26 17.01 1.60
N ARG A 321 -6.94 18.09 2.31
CA ARG A 321 -6.42 19.33 1.73
C ARG A 321 -4.97 19.20 1.24
N LEU A 322 -4.15 18.38 1.91
CA LEU A 322 -2.77 18.14 1.49
C LEU A 322 -2.66 17.26 0.25
N LEU A 323 -3.64 16.38 0.05
CA LEU A 323 -3.64 15.40 -1.05
C LEU A 323 -4.33 15.92 -2.30
N ALA A 324 -5.33 16.80 -2.17
CA ALA A 324 -5.95 17.46 -3.32
C ALA A 324 -4.89 18.25 -4.13
N GLY A 325 -4.83 17.99 -5.44
CA GLY A 325 -3.85 18.53 -6.37
C GLY A 325 -2.48 17.83 -6.36
N ALA A 326 -2.25 16.84 -5.51
CA ALA A 326 -1.00 16.08 -5.48
C ALA A 326 -1.04 14.90 -6.45
N GLU A 327 0.07 14.64 -7.13
CA GLU A 327 0.31 13.37 -7.83
C GLU A 327 0.34 12.20 -6.83
N PHE A 328 -0.02 11.00 -7.27
CA PHE A 328 -0.10 9.80 -6.45
C PHE A 328 1.22 9.48 -5.70
N ALA A 329 2.37 9.61 -6.38
CA ALA A 329 3.67 9.39 -5.75
C ALA A 329 3.94 10.42 -4.64
N THR A 330 3.63 11.69 -4.90
CA THR A 330 3.74 12.78 -3.92
C THR A 330 2.81 12.56 -2.73
N ALA A 331 1.57 12.13 -2.97
CA ALA A 331 0.61 11.78 -1.93
C ALA A 331 1.15 10.69 -0.99
N ARG A 332 1.79 9.64 -1.53
CA ARG A 332 2.43 8.60 -0.72
C ARG A 332 3.56 9.16 0.16
N LEU A 333 4.38 10.07 -0.38
CA LEU A 333 5.44 10.73 0.40
C LEU A 333 4.87 11.61 1.52
N ILE A 334 3.80 12.36 1.24
CA ILE A 334 3.10 13.18 2.24
C ILE A 334 2.59 12.28 3.37
N VAL A 335 1.82 11.23 3.06
CA VAL A 335 1.28 10.30 4.06
C VAL A 335 2.38 9.63 4.87
N ALA A 336 3.43 9.10 4.22
CA ALA A 336 4.54 8.44 4.91
C ALA A 336 5.38 9.41 5.76
N SER A 337 5.43 10.71 5.39
CA SER A 337 6.10 11.73 6.19
C SER A 337 5.30 12.11 7.45
N LEU A 338 3.97 12.06 7.40
CA LEU A 338 3.10 12.36 8.54
C LEU A 338 2.98 11.17 9.48
N ASP A 339 2.83 9.97 8.91
CA ASP A 339 2.79 8.68 9.61
C ASP A 339 1.84 8.66 10.84
N PRO A 340 0.53 8.88 10.63
CA PRO A 340 -0.43 8.93 11.73
C PRO A 340 -0.52 7.59 12.45
N ASP A 341 -0.43 7.62 13.78
CA ASP A 341 -0.58 6.44 14.64
C ASP A 341 -2.04 6.28 15.05
N LEU A 342 -2.76 5.50 14.23
CA LEU A 342 -4.20 5.32 14.36
C LEU A 342 -4.58 4.38 15.51
N GLU A 343 -3.65 3.54 16.00
CA GLU A 343 -3.90 2.69 17.18
C GLU A 343 -4.20 3.56 18.41
N ARG A 344 -3.50 4.71 18.55
CA ARG A 344 -3.74 5.66 19.65
C ARG A 344 -5.09 6.37 19.56
N LEU A 345 -5.64 6.59 18.36
CA LEU A 345 -6.95 7.25 18.21
C LEU A 345 -8.09 6.35 18.66
N ARG A 346 -8.06 5.07 18.27
CA ARG A 346 -9.15 4.13 18.57
C ARG A 346 -9.19 3.70 20.03
N VAL A 347 -8.07 3.73 20.74
CA VAL A 347 -8.03 3.48 22.20
C VAL A 347 -8.59 4.65 23.02
N ALA A 348 -8.59 5.87 22.49
CA ALA A 348 -9.14 7.04 23.19
C ALA A 348 -10.69 7.14 23.12
N HIS A 349 -11.33 6.34 22.26
CA HIS A 349 -12.78 6.36 22.02
C HIS A 349 -13.46 5.01 22.27
N GLY A 350 -12.74 4.05 22.88
CA GLY A 350 -13.22 2.70 23.20
C GLY A 350 -13.61 2.51 24.66
#